data_AF-K0PVY6-F1
#
_entry.id   AF-K0PVY6-F1
#
_cell.length_a   1.000
_cell.length_b   1.000
_cell.length_c   1.000
_cell.angle_alpha   90.00
_cell.angle_beta   90.00
_cell.angle_gamma   90.00
#
_symmetry.space_group_name_H-M   'P 1'
#
loop_
_entity.id
_entity.type
_entity.pdbx_description
1 polymer ?
#
loop_
_entity_poly.entity_id
_entity_poly.type
_entity_poly.pdbx_seq_one_letter_code
_entity_poly.pdbx_strand_id
1 'polypeptide(L)'
;MISASDLTGRVRGLAVFRLLRHPEAGLLMDVPIFIALSAADHHQIAQSLFSSLEAQATACQFMRVWTNLPGSLQELEDPDLFRRWDHGVIYRVHPKPIGPAWR
;
A
#
# COMPACT_ATOMS: atom_id res chain seq x y z
N MET A 1 4.68 5.18 -5.88
CA MET A 1 5.22 3.81 -5.85
C MET A 1 6.35 3.73 -4.84
N ILE A 2 6.61 2.56 -4.27
CA ILE A 2 7.67 2.28 -3.31
C ILE A 2 8.38 1.00 -3.77
N SER A 3 9.71 1.00 -3.75
CA SER A 3 10.50 -0.19 -4.04
C SER A 3 11.45 -0.49 -2.89
N ALA A 4 11.65 -1.78 -2.62
CA ALA A 4 12.70 -2.26 -1.75
C ALA A 4 13.82 -2.86 -2.60
N SER A 5 15.07 -2.52 -2.31
CA SER A 5 16.24 -3.03 -3.03
C SER A 5 17.24 -3.68 -2.08
N ASP A 6 18.01 -4.64 -2.58
CA ASP A 6 19.14 -5.19 -1.84
C ASP A 6 20.38 -4.26 -1.89
N LEU A 7 21.44 -4.65 -1.19
CA LEU A 7 22.71 -3.91 -1.15
C LEU A 7 23.39 -3.78 -2.52
N THR A 8 23.05 -4.62 -3.48
CA THR A 8 23.54 -4.54 -4.87
C THR A 8 22.66 -3.66 -5.76
N GLY A 9 21.62 -3.04 -5.20
CA GLY A 9 20.69 -2.16 -5.90
C GLY A 9 19.59 -2.90 -6.67
N ARG A 10 19.47 -4.23 -6.53
CA ARG A 10 18.43 -4.99 -7.24
C ARG A 10 17.09 -4.84 -6.53
N VAL A 11 16.04 -4.56 -7.29
CA VAL A 11 14.68 -4.48 -6.75
C VAL A 11 14.26 -5.86 -6.23
N ARG A 12 13.97 -5.93 -4.94
CA ARG A 12 13.47 -7.11 -4.23
C ARG A 12 12.01 -7.00 -3.86
N GLY A 13 11.39 -5.84 -4.02
CA GLY A 13 9.95 -5.69 -3.83
C GLY A 13 9.42 -4.39 -4.39
N LEU A 14 8.13 -4.37 -4.67
CA LEU A 14 7.42 -3.26 -5.29
C LEU A 14 6.04 -3.11 -4.67
N ALA A 15 5.69 -1.88 -4.32
CA ALA A 15 4.33 -1.47 -4.03
C ALA A 15 3.91 -0.31 -4.93
N VAL A 16 2.75 -0.43 -5.57
CA VAL A 16 2.11 0.64 -6.33
C VAL A 16 0.82 1.00 -5.61
N PHE A 17 0.61 2.28 -5.41
CA PHE A 17 -0.55 2.80 -4.68
C PHE A 17 -1.12 4.03 -5.37
N ARG A 18 -2.39 4.30 -5.09
CA ARG A 18 -3.12 5.51 -5.48
C ARG A 18 -3.88 6.03 -4.25
N LEU A 19 -3.94 7.35 -4.11
CA LEU A 19 -4.85 8.00 -3.16
C LEU A 19 -6.18 8.29 -3.87
N LEU A 20 -7.29 7.89 -3.25
CA LEU A 20 -8.61 8.11 -3.82
C LEU A 20 -9.67 8.34 -2.75
N ARG A 21 -10.77 8.99 -3.13
CA ARG A 21 -11.96 9.10 -2.27
C ARG A 21 -12.87 7.90 -2.54
N HIS A 22 -12.97 7.01 -1.55
CA HIS A 22 -13.87 5.87 -1.56
C HIS A 22 -15.23 6.28 -0.97
N PRO A 23 -16.38 5.87 -1.54
CA PRO A 23 -17.70 6.26 -1.06
C PRO A 23 -17.94 5.96 0.43
N GLU A 24 -17.50 4.80 0.90
CA GLU A 24 -17.70 4.33 2.29
C GLU A 24 -16.61 4.80 3.28
N ALA A 25 -15.39 5.02 2.79
CA ALA A 25 -14.19 5.12 3.65
C ALA A 25 -13.47 6.47 3.58
N GLY A 26 -14.00 7.41 2.79
CA GLY A 26 -13.38 8.70 2.59
C GLY A 26 -12.03 8.58 1.88
N LEU A 27 -11.01 9.29 2.35
CA LEU A 27 -9.68 9.23 1.76
C LEU A 27 -8.99 7.90 2.12
N LEU A 28 -8.72 7.12 1.09
CA LEU A 28 -8.14 5.76 1.14
C LEU A 28 -6.83 5.75 0.35
N MET A 29 -5.83 5.05 0.86
CA MET A 29 -4.71 4.58 0.06
C MET A 29 -5.04 3.20 -0.50
N ASP A 30 -5.16 3.08 -1.81
CA ASP A 30 -5.42 1.80 -2.47
C ASP A 30 -4.16 1.26 -3.13
N VAL A 31 -3.81 0.02 -2.84
CA VAL A 31 -2.54 -0.63 -3.16
C VAL A 31 -2.83 -1.86 -4.04
N PRO A 32 -2.99 -1.66 -5.36
CA PRO A 32 -3.30 -2.75 -6.29
C PRO A 32 -2.12 -3.70 -6.54
N ILE A 33 -0.88 -3.24 -6.31
CA ILE A 33 0.32 -4.07 -6.49
C ILE A 33 1.10 -4.03 -5.19
N PHE A 34 1.30 -5.20 -4.59
CA PHE A 34 2.16 -5.39 -3.43
C PHE A 34 2.92 -6.71 -3.60
N ILE A 35 4.20 -6.64 -3.96
CA ILE A 35 5.02 -7.81 -4.33
C ILE A 35 6.33 -7.79 -3.54
N ALA A 36 6.62 -8.87 -2.82
CA ALA A 36 7.92 -9.15 -2.22
C ALA A 36 8.56 -10.34 -2.96
N LEU A 37 9.68 -10.11 -3.65
CA LEU A 37 10.35 -11.03 -4.59
C LEU A 37 11.52 -11.82 -3.96
N SER A 38 11.79 -11.71 -2.65
CA SER A 38 12.97 -12.35 -2.03
C SER A 38 12.66 -13.75 -1.50
N ALA A 39 13.28 -14.78 -2.05
CA ALA A 39 13.14 -16.15 -1.53
C ALA A 39 13.76 -16.34 -0.13
N ALA A 40 14.74 -15.52 0.25
CA ALA A 40 15.40 -15.59 1.56
C ALA A 40 14.72 -14.70 2.61
N ASP A 41 14.26 -13.50 2.21
CA ASP A 41 13.86 -12.43 3.14
C ASP A 41 12.48 -11.83 2.81
N HIS A 42 11.57 -12.60 2.19
CA HIS A 42 10.24 -12.12 1.78
C HIS A 42 9.49 -11.35 2.89
N HIS A 43 9.56 -11.80 4.14
CA HIS A 43 8.93 -11.14 5.28
C HIS A 43 9.54 -9.77 5.56
N GLN A 44 10.86 -9.65 5.57
CA GLN A 44 11.54 -8.38 5.83
C GLN A 44 11.26 -7.37 4.72
N ILE A 45 11.27 -7.81 3.46
CA ILE A 45 10.93 -6.97 2.32
C ILE A 45 9.48 -6.50 2.39
N ALA A 46 8.54 -7.43 2.66
CA ALA A 46 7.12 -7.08 2.81
C ALA A 46 6.92 -6.08 3.95
N GLN A 47 7.57 -6.28 5.10
CA GLN A 47 7.50 -5.36 6.24
C GLN A 47 8.04 -3.97 5.88
N SER A 48 9.20 -3.90 5.21
CA SER A 48 9.79 -2.63 4.77
C SER A 48 8.89 -1.87 3.79
N LEU A 49 8.29 -2.57 2.82
CA LEU A 49 7.33 -1.98 1.89
C LEU A 49 6.09 -1.47 2.64
N PHE A 50 5.54 -2.29 3.53
CA PHE A 50 4.31 -1.97 4.27
C PHE A 50 4.51 -0.76 5.19
N SER A 51 5.57 -0.73 6.00
CA SER A 51 5.89 0.43 6.84
C SER A 51 6.10 1.70 6.03
N SER A 52 6.67 1.58 4.83
CA SER A 52 6.84 2.72 3.92
C SER A 52 5.50 3.20 3.36
N LEU A 53 4.56 2.30 3.06
CA LEU A 53 3.19 2.66 2.66
C LEU A 53 2.45 3.35 3.81
N GLU A 54 2.52 2.82 5.03
CA GLU A 54 1.91 3.44 6.21
C GLU A 54 2.40 4.87 6.43
N ALA A 55 3.70 5.10 6.26
CA ALA A 55 4.29 6.44 6.36
C ALA A 55 3.75 7.41 5.30
N GLN A 56 3.33 6.91 4.12
CA GLN A 56 2.70 7.69 3.06
C GLN A 56 1.18 7.84 3.26
N ALA A 57 0.55 6.93 4.00
CA ALA A 57 -0.89 6.87 4.21
C ALA A 57 -1.38 7.74 5.38
N THR A 58 -0.56 8.66 5.89
CA THR A 58 -0.85 9.44 7.13
C THR A 58 -2.14 10.28 7.06
N ALA A 59 -2.55 10.71 5.88
CA ALA A 59 -3.80 11.43 5.66
C ALA A 59 -5.01 10.49 5.44
N CYS A 60 -4.78 9.19 5.26
CA CYS A 60 -5.79 8.19 4.98
C CYS A 60 -6.26 7.55 6.29
N GLN A 61 -7.55 7.22 6.37
CA GLN A 61 -8.07 6.43 7.50
C GLN A 61 -7.77 4.94 7.30
N PHE A 62 -7.75 4.52 6.05
CA PHE A 62 -7.55 3.15 5.65
C PHE A 62 -6.50 3.06 4.55
N MET A 63 -5.86 1.89 4.50
CA MET A 63 -5.11 1.42 3.37
C MET A 63 -5.74 0.09 2.94
N ARG A 64 -5.99 -0.09 1.64
CA ARG A 64 -6.46 -1.36 1.09
C ARG A 64 -5.37 -1.97 0.24
N VAL A 65 -5.04 -3.22 0.51
CA VAL A 65 -4.11 -4.01 -0.30
C VAL A 65 -4.91 -5.06 -1.06
N TRP A 66 -4.81 -5.06 -2.38
CA TRP A 66 -5.57 -6.01 -3.20
C TRP A 66 -5.08 -7.44 -2.93
N THR A 67 -6.03 -8.36 -2.83
CA THR A 67 -5.73 -9.79 -2.59
C THR A 67 -5.22 -10.49 -3.84
N ASN A 68 -5.64 -10.02 -5.00
CA ASN A 68 -5.20 -10.47 -6.31
C ASN A 68 -4.52 -9.32 -7.04
N LEU A 69 -3.42 -9.63 -7.73
CA LEU A 69 -2.81 -8.69 -8.65
C LEU A 69 -3.76 -8.47 -9.84
N PRO A 70 -3.82 -7.24 -10.39
CA PRO A 70 -4.53 -6.98 -11.63
C PRO A 70 -4.01 -7.88 -12.74
N GLY A 71 -4.93 -8.46 -13.53
CA GLY A 71 -4.59 -9.30 -14.67
C GLY A 71 -4.07 -8.50 -15.87
N SER A 72 -4.31 -7.20 -15.89
CA SER A 72 -3.91 -6.30 -16.98
C SER A 72 -3.70 -4.86 -16.51
N LEU A 73 -3.07 -4.03 -17.35
CA LEU A 73 -2.97 -2.60 -17.10
C LEU A 73 -4.34 -1.89 -17.18
N GLN A 74 -5.28 -2.41 -17.95
CA GLN A 74 -6.62 -1.83 -18.09
C GLN A 74 -7.40 -1.90 -16.77
N GLU A 75 -7.21 -2.97 -15.99
CA GLU A 75 -7.80 -3.09 -14.65
C GLU A 75 -7.26 -2.02 -13.67
N LEU A 76 -6.04 -1.50 -13.89
CA LEU A 76 -5.50 -0.38 -13.10
C LEU A 76 -6.10 0.98 -13.49
N GLU A 77 -6.80 1.04 -14.62
CA GLU A 77 -7.49 2.22 -15.13
C GLU A 77 -9.00 2.17 -14.83
N ASP A 78 -9.55 0.98 -14.57
CA ASP A 78 -10.98 0.77 -14.30
C ASP A 78 -11.42 1.37 -12.95
N PRO A 79 -12.17 2.49 -12.94
CA PRO A 79 -12.59 3.14 -11.70
C PRO A 79 -13.57 2.31 -10.88
N ASP A 80 -14.30 1.37 -11.48
CA ASP A 80 -15.29 0.55 -10.78
C ASP A 80 -14.60 -0.49 -9.91
N LEU A 81 -13.46 -1.03 -10.35
CA LEU A 81 -12.61 -1.87 -9.50
C LEU A 81 -12.15 -1.12 -8.25
N PHE A 82 -11.68 0.13 -8.38
CA PHE A 82 -11.26 0.93 -7.23
C PHE A 82 -12.42 1.35 -6.30
N ARG A 83 -13.67 1.35 -6.78
CA ARG A 83 -14.86 1.67 -5.96
C ARG A 83 -15.43 0.48 -5.19
N ARG A 84 -15.07 -0.74 -5.55
CA ARG A 84 -15.48 -1.94 -4.82
C ARG A 84 -14.76 -2.03 -3.48
N TRP A 85 -15.34 -2.68 -2.47
CA TRP A 85 -14.73 -2.81 -1.14
C TRP A 85 -14.21 -4.24 -0.84
N ASP A 86 -14.56 -5.21 -1.68
CA ASP A 86 -14.49 -6.65 -1.43
C ASP A 86 -13.25 -7.37 -1.98
N HIS A 87 -12.36 -6.67 -2.69
CA HIS A 87 -11.24 -7.29 -3.42
C HIS A 87 -9.88 -7.15 -2.71
N GLY A 88 -9.87 -6.63 -1.47
CA GLY A 88 -8.63 -6.34 -0.75
C GLY A 88 -8.75 -6.50 0.75
N VAL A 89 -7.59 -6.66 1.40
CA VAL A 89 -7.47 -6.56 2.85
C VAL A 89 -7.47 -5.09 3.23
N ILE A 90 -8.31 -4.73 4.19
CA ILE A 90 -8.41 -3.36 4.68
C ILE A 90 -7.63 -3.25 5.98
N TYR A 91 -6.64 -2.37 5.96
CA TYR A 91 -5.84 -2.01 7.10
C TYR A 91 -6.26 -0.63 7.60
N ARG A 92 -6.57 -0.52 8.90
CA ARG A 92 -6.81 0.78 9.54
C ARG A 92 -5.47 1.44 9.80
N VAL A 93 -5.23 2.59 9.16
CA VAL A 93 -3.99 3.33 9.36
C VAL A 93 -4.04 3.94 10.74
N HIS A 94 -3.06 3.57 11.58
CA HIS A 94 -2.93 4.16 12.89
C HIS A 94 -2.30 5.56 12.72
N PRO A 95 -2.95 6.63 13.22
CA PRO A 95 -2.32 7.93 13.26
C PRO A 95 -1.02 7.79 14.03
N LYS A 96 0.10 8.24 13.45
CA LYS A 96 1.35 8.34 14.22
C LYS A 96 1.04 9.23 15.42
N PRO A 97 1.24 8.78 16.68
CA PRO A 97 0.95 9.61 17.84
C PRO A 97 1.73 10.91 17.67
N ILE A 98 1.00 12.02 17.73
CA ILE A 98 1.61 13.34 17.81
C ILE A 98 2.31 13.35 19.16
N GLY A 99 3.62 13.10 19.16
CA GLY A 99 4.45 13.28 20.34
C GLY A 99 4.27 14.70 20.86
N PRO A 100 4.37 14.95 22.18
CA PRO A 100 4.10 16.26 22.73
C PRO A 100 4.95 17.31 22.02
N ALA A 101 4.31 18.38 21.55
CA ALA A 101 5.01 19.57 21.13
C ALA A 101 5.65 20.16 22.38
N TRP A 102 6.92 19.83 22.62
CA TRP A 102 7.71 20.51 23.64
C TRP A 102 7.77 21.99 23.24
N ARG A 103 7.17 22.84 24.08
CA ARG A 103 7.33 24.30 24.05
C ARG A 103 8.56 24.69 24.87
#